data_AF-A0A7Y3H0R5-F1
#
_entry.id   AF-A0A7Y3H0R5-F1
#
_cell.length_a   1.000
_cell.length_b   1.000
_cell.length_c   1.000
_cell.angle_alpha   90.00
_cell.angle_beta   90.00
_cell.angle_gamma   90.00
#
_symmetry.space_group_name_H-M   'P 1'
#
loop_
_entity.id
_entity.type
_entity.pdbx_description
1 polymer ?
#
loop_
_entity_poly.entity_id
_entity_poly.type
_entity_poly.pdbx_seq_one_letter_code
_entity_poly.pdbx_strand_id
1 'polypeptide(L)'
;MTDLQLSGMETLLAITGLAIFILSVILFLRRYLKSQSNNKRNSDDLDQTSISSRVKRNNVNVFIWSKPIFLFGLSSAITFTLLAFSWTTYEQAVYIPDTSEYLDDIMLIETPRTPPPKPPPPPPPPPKIDVIEEPIPEDETPKFIDTTIDAYEAIEDPVIEVAKAPAPTPAVLPPPPDPPEEPIVRFAEQMPRFPGCEDMVGTHKEKEVCAQMKLLKYIYKNLK
;
A
#
# COMPACT_ATOMS: atom_id res chain seq x y z
N MET A 1 6.90 -30.10 -6.29
CA MET A 1 6.21 -28.85 -5.96
C MET A 1 7.19 -27.76 -6.31
N THR A 2 6.96 -27.04 -7.40
CA THR A 2 7.84 -25.95 -7.84
C THR A 2 7.49 -24.73 -7.02
N ASP A 3 8.42 -24.24 -6.20
CA ASP A 3 8.26 -22.96 -5.53
C ASP A 3 8.16 -21.89 -6.62
N LEU A 4 6.98 -21.31 -6.77
CA LEU A 4 6.72 -20.18 -7.67
C LEU A 4 7.34 -18.93 -7.03
N GLN A 5 8.66 -18.83 -7.12
CA GLN A 5 9.43 -17.68 -6.67
C GLN A 5 9.69 -16.78 -7.88
N LEU A 6 8.83 -15.77 -8.07
CA LEU A 6 9.06 -14.71 -9.04
C LEU A 6 9.57 -13.46 -8.31
N SER A 7 10.73 -12.97 -8.73
CA SER A 7 11.24 -11.65 -8.32
C SER A 7 10.30 -10.54 -8.79
N GLY A 8 10.29 -9.40 -8.09
CA GLY A 8 9.44 -8.24 -8.45
C GLY A 8 9.67 -7.70 -9.88
N MET A 9 10.86 -7.91 -10.45
CA MET A 9 11.11 -7.58 -11.86
C MET A 9 10.44 -8.58 -12.82
N GLU A 10 10.44 -9.86 -12.47
CA GLU A 10 9.81 -10.92 -13.25
C GLU A 10 8.28 -10.81 -13.23
N THR A 11 7.70 -10.42 -12.08
CA THR A 11 6.26 -10.16 -11.98
C THR A 11 5.85 -8.97 -12.87
N LEU A 12 6.66 -7.90 -12.91
CA LEU A 12 6.45 -6.76 -13.81
C LEU A 12 6.50 -7.15 -15.29
N LEU A 13 7.49 -7.95 -15.68
CA LEU A 13 7.61 -8.46 -17.05
C LEU A 13 6.44 -9.39 -17.40
N ALA A 14 5.99 -10.22 -16.46
CA ALA A 14 4.82 -11.09 -16.66
C ALA A 14 3.52 -10.27 -16.85
N ILE A 15 3.30 -9.24 -16.04
CA ILE A 15 2.11 -8.36 -16.14
C ILE A 15 2.11 -7.59 -17.46
N THR A 16 3.25 -7.01 -17.85
CA THR A 16 3.37 -6.28 -19.12
C THR A 16 3.21 -7.21 -20.33
N GLY A 17 3.80 -8.42 -20.27
CA GLY A 17 3.61 -9.46 -21.27
C GLY A 17 2.14 -9.88 -21.42
N LEU A 18 1.43 -10.05 -20.31
CA LEU A 18 -0.01 -10.36 -20.28
C LEU A 18 -0.82 -9.23 -20.93
N ALA A 19 -0.54 -7.97 -20.61
CA ALA A 19 -1.21 -6.82 -21.22
C ALA A 19 -1.00 -6.75 -22.74
N ILE A 20 0.23 -6.97 -23.21
CA ILE A 20 0.56 -7.03 -24.64
C ILE A 20 -0.18 -8.20 -25.30
N PHE A 21 -0.24 -9.36 -24.65
CA PHE A 21 -0.95 -10.52 -25.15
C PHE A 21 -2.45 -10.22 -25.35
N ILE A 22 -3.11 -9.59 -24.36
CA ILE A 22 -4.51 -9.14 -24.48
C ILE A 22 -4.69 -8.20 -25.67
N LEU A 23 -3.83 -7.17 -25.79
CA LEU A 23 -3.91 -6.22 -26.90
C LEU A 23 -3.71 -6.91 -28.26
N SER A 24 -2.80 -7.87 -28.33
CA SER A 24 -2.57 -8.66 -29.54
C SER A 24 -3.81 -9.46 -29.94
N VAL A 25 -4.49 -10.08 -28.97
CA VAL A 25 -5.74 -10.83 -29.17
C VAL A 25 -6.85 -9.90 -29.63
N ILE A 26 -6.99 -8.70 -29.05
CA ILE A 26 -7.99 -7.71 -29.47
C ILE A 26 -7.74 -7.24 -30.90
N LEU A 27 -6.50 -6.91 -31.26
CA LEU A 27 -6.13 -6.50 -32.61
C LEU A 27 -6.32 -7.64 -33.62
N PHE A 28 -5.98 -8.87 -33.23
CA PHE A 28 -6.20 -10.06 -34.04
C PHE A 28 -7.70 -10.30 -34.29
N LEU A 29 -8.54 -10.29 -33.25
CA LEU A 29 -9.99 -10.40 -33.39
C LEU A 29 -10.55 -9.27 -34.26
N ARG A 30 -10.09 -8.04 -34.07
CA ARG A 30 -10.51 -6.90 -34.90
C ARG A 30 -10.14 -7.11 -36.37
N ARG A 31 -8.92 -7.59 -36.65
CA ARG A 31 -8.46 -7.89 -38.01
C ARG A 31 -9.22 -9.07 -38.61
N TYR A 32 -9.45 -10.11 -37.83
CA TYR A 32 -10.17 -11.32 -38.24
C TYR A 32 -11.64 -11.02 -38.55
N LEU A 33 -12.34 -10.31 -37.67
CA LEU A 33 -13.74 -9.91 -37.88
C LEU A 33 -13.88 -8.96 -39.09
N LYS A 34 -12.93 -8.04 -39.28
CA LYS A 34 -12.89 -7.17 -40.48
C LYS A 34 -12.66 -7.99 -41.76
N SER A 35 -11.74 -8.95 -41.73
CA SER A 35 -11.49 -9.86 -42.86
C SER A 35 -12.74 -10.69 -43.19
N GLN A 36 -13.42 -11.19 -42.17
CA GLN A 36 -14.65 -11.96 -42.36
C GLN A 36 -15.80 -11.10 -42.89
N SER A 37 -15.91 -9.84 -42.45
CA SER A 37 -16.91 -8.89 -42.98
C SER A 37 -16.70 -8.61 -44.46
N ASN A 38 -15.46 -8.40 -44.90
CA ASN A 38 -15.15 -8.20 -46.32
C ASN A 38 -15.46 -9.45 -47.17
N ASN A 39 -15.18 -10.65 -46.63
CA ASN A 39 -15.41 -11.89 -47.36
C ASN A 39 -16.91 -12.25 -47.46
N LYS A 40 -17.70 -12.02 -46.41
CA LYS A 40 -19.14 -12.29 -46.39
C LYS A 40 -19.96 -11.33 -47.26
N ARG A 41 -19.51 -10.09 -47.42
CA ARG A 41 -20.14 -9.09 -48.30
C ARG A 41 -20.12 -9.51 -49.78
N ASN A 42 -19.19 -10.38 -50.18
CA ASN A 42 -19.11 -10.95 -51.54
C ASN A 42 -19.96 -12.23 -51.71
N SER A 43 -20.34 -12.90 -50.62
CA SER A 43 -21.14 -14.14 -50.66
C SER A 43 -22.65 -13.92 -50.45
N ASP A 44 -23.07 -12.76 -49.94
CA ASP A 44 -24.48 -12.42 -49.71
C ASP A 44 -25.34 -12.40 -51.00
N ASP A 45 -24.71 -12.40 -52.19
CA ASP A 45 -25.40 -12.43 -53.48
C ASP A 45 -25.75 -13.85 -53.97
N LEU A 46 -25.22 -14.91 -53.33
CA LEU A 46 -25.35 -16.30 -53.83
C LEU A 46 -26.19 -17.24 -52.94
N ASP A 47 -26.50 -16.86 -51.70
CA ASP A 47 -26.97 -17.82 -50.68
C ASP A 47 -28.40 -17.52 -50.14
N GLN A 48 -29.29 -16.98 -50.99
CA GLN A 48 -30.71 -16.80 -50.64
C GLN A 48 -31.53 -18.11 -50.65
N THR A 49 -30.95 -19.26 -51.02
CA THR A 49 -31.74 -20.47 -51.36
C THR A 49 -31.64 -21.64 -50.37
N SER A 50 -30.86 -21.55 -49.28
CA SER A 50 -30.81 -22.64 -48.30
C SER A 50 -31.78 -22.40 -47.12
N ILE A 51 -32.73 -23.32 -46.96
CA ILE A 51 -33.87 -23.29 -46.00
C ILE A 51 -33.38 -23.51 -44.54
N SER A 52 -32.09 -23.30 -44.25
CA SER A 52 -31.45 -23.73 -43.00
C SER A 52 -31.47 -22.67 -41.88
N SER A 53 -32.06 -21.50 -42.06
CA SER A 53 -32.08 -20.45 -41.02
C SER A 53 -33.50 -20.13 -40.54
N ARG A 54 -33.81 -20.46 -39.27
CA ARG A 54 -35.01 -19.94 -38.57
C ARG A 54 -34.94 -18.44 -38.29
N VAL A 55 -33.80 -17.80 -38.52
CA VAL A 55 -33.56 -16.37 -38.25
C VAL A 55 -33.02 -15.70 -39.52
N LYS A 56 -33.64 -14.58 -39.91
CA LYS A 56 -33.41 -13.82 -41.15
C LYS A 56 -31.95 -13.36 -41.38
N ARG A 57 -31.08 -13.38 -40.36
CA ARG A 57 -29.67 -12.93 -40.42
C ARG A 57 -28.75 -13.71 -39.48
N ASN A 58 -28.59 -15.02 -39.71
CA ASN A 58 -27.65 -15.84 -38.93
C ASN A 58 -26.18 -15.57 -39.30
N ASN A 59 -25.89 -15.29 -40.58
CA ASN A 59 -24.55 -14.99 -41.10
C ASN A 59 -23.92 -13.70 -40.54
N VAL A 60 -24.74 -12.76 -40.03
CA VAL A 60 -24.31 -11.49 -39.40
C VAL A 60 -24.36 -11.57 -37.86
N ASN A 61 -24.50 -12.76 -37.28
CA ASN A 61 -24.64 -12.90 -35.83
C ASN A 61 -23.29 -12.71 -35.10
N VAL A 62 -23.10 -11.53 -34.48
CA VAL A 62 -21.91 -11.18 -33.68
C VAL A 62 -21.89 -11.92 -32.33
N PHE A 63 -23.04 -12.38 -31.84
CA PHE A 63 -23.16 -13.01 -30.53
C PHE A 63 -22.57 -14.42 -30.46
N ILE A 64 -22.21 -15.03 -31.61
CA ILE A 64 -21.50 -16.31 -31.67
C ILE A 64 -20.14 -16.21 -30.94
N TRP A 65 -19.51 -15.03 -30.99
CA TRP A 65 -18.22 -14.77 -30.34
C TRP A 65 -18.35 -14.21 -28.93
N SER A 66 -19.58 -13.92 -28.45
CA SER A 66 -19.80 -13.34 -27.12
C SER A 66 -19.31 -14.26 -26.00
N LYS A 67 -19.67 -15.55 -26.03
CA LYS A 67 -19.26 -16.54 -25.02
C LYS A 67 -17.73 -16.71 -24.90
N PRO A 68 -16.97 -16.95 -25.98
CA PRO A 68 -15.52 -17.10 -25.85
C PRO A 68 -14.82 -15.80 -25.44
N ILE A 69 -15.30 -14.62 -25.87
CA ILE A 69 -14.73 -13.33 -25.44
C ILE A 69 -14.97 -13.13 -23.93
N PHE A 70 -16.16 -13.46 -23.43
CA PHE A 70 -16.47 -13.38 -22.01
C PHE A 70 -15.62 -14.34 -21.16
N LEU A 71 -15.48 -15.61 -21.59
CA LEU A 71 -14.65 -16.60 -20.87
C LEU A 71 -13.16 -16.24 -20.89
N PHE A 72 -12.66 -15.68 -21.99
CA PHE A 72 -11.29 -15.19 -22.09
C PHE A 72 -11.04 -14.04 -21.10
N GLY A 73 -11.97 -13.08 -21.02
CA GLY A 73 -11.90 -11.99 -20.03
C GLY A 73 -11.87 -12.51 -18.60
N LEU A 74 -12.73 -13.48 -18.27
CA LEU A 74 -12.77 -14.11 -16.95
C LEU A 74 -11.46 -14.83 -16.61
N SER A 75 -10.92 -15.63 -17.54
CA SER A 75 -9.64 -16.32 -17.36
C SER A 75 -8.48 -15.33 -17.18
N SER A 76 -8.48 -14.25 -17.96
CA SER A 76 -7.46 -13.20 -17.87
C SER A 76 -7.54 -12.45 -16.54
N ALA A 77 -8.74 -12.19 -16.01
CA ALA A 77 -8.93 -11.53 -14.73
C ALA A 77 -8.38 -12.37 -13.58
N ILE A 78 -8.67 -13.68 -13.57
CA ILE A 78 -8.14 -14.62 -12.56
C ILE A 78 -6.61 -14.69 -12.64
N THR A 79 -6.04 -14.68 -13.85
CA THR A 79 -4.58 -14.70 -14.01
C THR A 79 -3.94 -13.42 -13.47
N PHE A 80 -4.56 -12.28 -13.73
CA PHE A 80 -4.08 -10.98 -13.24
C PHE A 80 -4.16 -10.89 -11.71
N THR A 81 -5.23 -11.38 -11.08
CA THR A 81 -5.34 -11.37 -9.61
C THR A 81 -4.31 -12.28 -8.95
N LEU A 82 -4.02 -13.46 -9.52
CA LEU A 82 -2.95 -14.34 -9.02
C LEU A 82 -1.57 -13.68 -9.11
N LEU A 83 -1.28 -12.98 -10.21
CA LEU A 83 -0.03 -12.22 -10.35
C LEU A 83 0.05 -11.04 -9.38
N ALA A 84 -1.07 -10.37 -9.12
CA ALA A 84 -1.14 -9.28 -8.15
C ALA A 84 -0.82 -9.76 -6.73
N PHE A 85 -1.39 -10.91 -6.31
CA PHE A 85 -1.05 -11.53 -5.03
C PHE A 85 0.37 -12.10 -4.99
N SER A 86 0.93 -12.47 -6.15
CA SER A 86 2.32 -12.93 -6.27
C SER A 86 3.34 -11.80 -6.17
N TRP A 87 2.92 -10.53 -6.16
CA TRP A 87 3.83 -9.40 -5.96
C TRP A 87 4.28 -9.35 -4.50
N THR A 88 5.43 -9.94 -4.22
CA THR A 88 6.08 -9.87 -2.90
C THR A 88 7.42 -9.15 -3.02
N THR A 89 7.74 -8.32 -2.02
CA THR A 89 9.05 -7.68 -1.91
C THR A 89 9.92 -8.54 -1.00
N TYR A 90 11.03 -9.04 -1.53
CA TYR A 90 12.03 -9.72 -0.71
C TYR A 90 12.95 -8.67 -0.10
N GLU A 91 13.21 -8.76 1.21
CA GLU A 91 14.29 -8.00 1.82
C GLU A 91 15.62 -8.51 1.23
N GLN A 92 16.48 -7.58 0.79
CA GLN A 92 17.82 -7.95 0.33
C GLN A 92 18.53 -8.62 1.50
N ALA A 93 19.09 -9.82 1.28
CA ALA A 93 19.92 -10.47 2.29
C ALA A 93 21.09 -9.52 2.61
N VAL A 94 21.00 -8.84 3.75
CA VAL A 94 22.08 -8.01 4.25
C VAL A 94 23.21 -8.97 4.56
N TYR A 95 24.22 -8.99 3.69
CA TYR A 95 25.45 -9.74 3.96
C TYR A 95 26.17 -9.00 5.08
N ILE A 96 25.87 -9.39 6.31
CA ILE A 96 26.57 -8.95 7.49
C ILE A 96 27.98 -9.58 7.39
N PRO A 97 29.04 -8.80 7.14
CA PRO A 97 30.38 -9.37 7.06
C PRO A 97 30.76 -9.93 8.43
N ASP A 98 31.36 -11.13 8.47
CA ASP A 98 31.78 -11.86 9.69
C ASP A 98 32.52 -11.00 10.73
N THR A 99 33.06 -9.84 10.32
CA THR A 99 33.59 -8.80 11.21
C THR A 99 32.62 -8.23 12.25
N SER A 100 31.30 -8.34 12.10
CA SER A 100 30.36 -7.91 13.16
C SER A 100 30.13 -8.98 14.23
N GLU A 101 30.38 -10.25 13.92
CA GLU A 101 30.33 -11.34 14.90
C GLU A 101 31.39 -11.13 15.99
N TYR A 102 32.56 -10.59 15.60
CA TYR A 102 33.62 -10.18 16.53
C TYR A 102 33.26 -8.95 17.39
N LEU A 103 32.30 -8.11 16.99
CA LEU A 103 31.87 -6.95 17.79
C LEU A 103 30.96 -7.37 18.95
N ASP A 104 30.16 -8.42 18.76
CA ASP A 104 29.35 -9.01 19.81
C ASP A 104 30.23 -9.72 20.85
N ASP A 105 31.32 -10.38 20.43
CA ASP A 105 32.30 -10.99 21.34
C ASP A 105 33.09 -9.96 22.18
N ILE A 106 33.33 -8.76 21.65
CA ILE A 106 34.02 -7.67 22.38
C ILE A 106 33.06 -7.02 23.40
N MET A 107 31.76 -6.95 23.11
CA MET A 107 30.74 -6.49 24.08
C MET A 107 30.43 -7.55 25.16
N LEU A 108 30.89 -8.78 25.01
CA LEU A 108 30.81 -9.85 26.00
C LEU A 108 32.03 -9.94 26.95
N ILE A 109 32.80 -8.85 27.10
CA ILE A 109 33.78 -8.76 28.18
C ILE A 109 33.03 -8.55 29.51
N GLU A 110 32.98 -9.60 30.32
CA GLU A 110 32.52 -9.51 31.70
C GLU A 110 33.38 -8.47 32.42
N THR A 111 32.76 -7.36 32.82
CA THR A 111 33.39 -6.41 33.74
C THR A 111 33.87 -7.19 34.97
N PRO A 112 35.10 -6.95 35.46
CA PRO A 112 35.64 -7.71 36.58
C PRO A 112 34.71 -7.56 37.78
N ARG A 113 34.07 -8.67 38.18
CA ARG A 113 33.19 -8.69 39.35
C ARG A 113 34.02 -8.31 40.58
N THR A 114 33.70 -7.17 41.20
CA THR A 114 34.20 -6.84 42.53
C THR A 114 33.70 -7.91 43.52
N PRO A 115 34.55 -8.41 44.44
CA PRO A 115 34.14 -9.45 45.36
C PRO A 115 32.98 -8.93 46.23
N PRO A 116 31.89 -9.72 46.36
CA PRO A 116 30.73 -9.30 47.14
C PRO A 116 31.09 -9.15 48.63
N PRO A 117 30.51 -8.17 49.34
CA PRO A 117 30.71 -8.02 50.78
C PRO A 117 30.21 -9.28 51.51
N LYS A 118 30.92 -9.69 52.57
CA LYS A 118 30.63 -10.95 53.29
C LYS A 118 29.18 -10.99 53.82
N PRO A 119 28.48 -12.14 53.72
CA PRO A 119 27.09 -12.23 54.15
C PRO A 119 26.91 -12.11 55.68
N PRO A 120 25.83 -11.49 56.15
CA PRO A 120 25.42 -11.56 57.56
C PRO A 120 24.92 -12.98 57.95
N PRO A 121 24.92 -13.32 59.25
CA PRO A 121 24.71 -14.69 59.73
C PRO A 121 23.27 -15.20 59.55
N PRO A 122 23.06 -16.52 59.53
CA PRO A 122 21.86 -17.16 59.02
C PRO A 122 20.70 -17.15 60.03
N PRO A 123 19.47 -16.81 59.62
CA PRO A 123 18.27 -17.17 60.35
C PRO A 123 17.81 -18.62 60.06
N PRO A 124 17.12 -19.27 61.02
CA PRO A 124 16.93 -20.72 61.09
C PRO A 124 15.80 -21.25 60.18
N PRO A 125 15.79 -22.57 59.92
CA PRO A 125 15.01 -23.19 58.86
C PRO A 125 13.53 -23.40 59.24
N PRO A 126 12.58 -23.09 58.34
CA PRO A 126 11.25 -23.69 58.38
C PRO A 126 11.25 -25.06 57.66
N PRO A 127 10.62 -26.10 58.24
CA PRO A 127 10.65 -27.46 57.74
C PRO A 127 9.71 -27.72 56.56
N LYS A 128 10.08 -28.78 55.85
CA LYS A 128 9.48 -29.42 54.67
C LYS A 128 7.94 -29.46 54.64
N ILE A 129 7.39 -29.23 53.45
CA ILE A 129 6.20 -29.93 52.98
C ILE A 129 6.53 -30.44 51.58
N ASP A 130 6.58 -31.77 51.46
CA ASP A 130 6.81 -32.49 50.21
C ASP A 130 5.64 -32.26 49.25
N VAL A 131 6.01 -31.87 48.03
CA VAL A 131 5.16 -31.80 46.84
C VAL A 131 4.66 -33.20 46.51
N ILE A 132 3.35 -33.37 46.30
CA ILE A 132 2.85 -34.35 45.32
C ILE A 132 1.68 -33.69 44.56
N GLU A 133 1.84 -33.64 43.24
CA GLU A 133 1.07 -32.92 42.22
C GLU A 133 -0.38 -33.40 42.06
N GLU A 134 -1.29 -32.46 41.82
CA GLU A 134 -2.50 -32.70 41.04
C GLU A 134 -2.50 -31.78 39.80
N PRO A 135 -2.72 -32.33 38.58
CA PRO A 135 -2.59 -31.58 37.33
C PRO A 135 -3.87 -30.79 37.02
N ILE A 136 -3.70 -29.53 36.59
CA ILE A 136 -4.77 -28.58 36.26
C ILE A 136 -5.20 -28.78 34.79
N PRO A 137 -6.51 -28.80 34.46
CA PRO A 137 -6.98 -29.17 33.12
C PRO A 137 -6.94 -28.01 32.11
N GLU A 138 -6.52 -28.32 30.89
CA GLU A 138 -6.65 -27.49 29.67
C GLU A 138 -8.06 -27.66 29.08
N ASP A 139 -8.96 -26.69 29.26
CA ASP A 139 -10.09 -26.47 28.34
C ASP A 139 -10.91 -25.25 28.78
N GLU A 140 -10.74 -24.10 28.13
CA GLU A 140 -11.81 -23.11 27.92
C GLU A 140 -11.33 -21.98 26.99
N THR A 141 -11.55 -22.13 25.68
CA THR A 141 -11.39 -21.05 24.70
C THR A 141 -12.70 -20.26 24.56
N PRO A 142 -12.72 -18.92 24.67
CA PRO A 142 -13.95 -18.14 24.55
C PRO A 142 -14.47 -18.11 23.10
N LYS A 143 -15.78 -18.28 22.93
CA LYS A 143 -16.47 -18.18 21.62
C LYS A 143 -16.81 -16.72 21.31
N PHE A 144 -16.44 -16.26 20.12
CA PHE A 144 -16.78 -14.93 19.61
C PHE A 144 -18.22 -14.89 19.06
N ILE A 145 -18.92 -13.77 19.26
CA ILE A 145 -20.30 -13.52 18.81
C ILE A 145 -20.24 -12.65 17.54
N ASP A 146 -20.85 -13.09 16.44
CA ASP A 146 -20.83 -12.40 15.15
C ASP A 146 -21.65 -11.09 15.17
N THR A 147 -21.04 -10.01 14.68
CA THR A 147 -21.61 -8.64 14.64
C THR A 147 -22.05 -8.26 13.22
N THR A 148 -22.79 -9.13 12.55
CA THR A 148 -23.35 -8.84 11.22
C THR A 148 -24.62 -8.01 11.34
N ILE A 149 -24.62 -6.82 10.74
CA ILE A 149 -25.79 -5.95 10.59
C ILE A 149 -26.51 -6.34 9.30
N ASP A 150 -27.79 -6.71 9.39
CA ASP A 150 -28.62 -7.05 8.24
C ASP A 150 -28.98 -5.81 7.42
N ALA A 151 -28.80 -5.90 6.10
CA ALA A 151 -28.80 -4.80 5.13
C ALA A 151 -30.18 -4.15 4.83
N TYR A 152 -31.13 -4.21 5.78
CA TYR A 152 -32.50 -3.69 5.60
C TYR A 152 -32.92 -2.63 6.63
N GLU A 153 -32.03 -2.12 7.48
CA GLU A 153 -32.29 -0.88 8.22
C GLU A 153 -31.97 0.34 7.34
N ALA A 154 -33.02 0.96 6.79
CA ALA A 154 -32.91 2.18 6.02
C ALA A 154 -32.60 3.37 6.95
N ILE A 155 -31.43 3.94 6.77
CA ILE A 155 -31.03 5.21 7.41
C ILE A 155 -31.85 6.32 6.71
N GLU A 156 -32.79 6.93 7.43
CA GLU A 156 -33.53 8.10 6.94
C GLU A 156 -32.64 9.34 6.99
N ASP A 157 -32.23 9.85 5.83
CA ASP A 157 -31.47 11.09 5.70
C ASP A 157 -32.34 12.31 6.05
N PRO A 158 -31.91 13.20 6.97
CA PRO A 158 -32.67 14.40 7.31
C PRO A 158 -32.57 15.48 6.22
N VAL A 159 -33.73 15.93 5.72
CA VAL A 159 -33.86 17.06 4.79
C VAL A 159 -33.53 18.37 5.51
N ILE A 160 -32.49 19.07 5.06
CA ILE A 160 -32.09 20.38 5.58
C ILE A 160 -32.68 21.48 4.68
N GLU A 161 -33.71 22.17 5.17
CA GLU A 161 -34.23 23.40 4.56
C GLU A 161 -33.28 24.57 4.82
N VAL A 162 -32.78 25.20 3.75
CA VAL A 162 -31.84 26.33 3.84
C VAL A 162 -32.60 27.62 4.17
N ALA A 163 -32.55 28.02 5.44
CA ALA A 163 -33.03 29.33 5.91
C ALA A 163 -32.05 30.46 5.53
N LYS A 164 -32.61 31.55 5.01
CA LYS A 164 -31.93 32.78 4.56
C LYS A 164 -31.34 33.55 5.74
N ALA A 165 -30.03 33.80 5.74
CA ALA A 165 -29.35 34.60 6.76
C ALA A 165 -29.46 36.12 6.50
N PRO A 166 -29.64 36.97 7.55
CA PRO A 166 -29.60 38.44 7.44
C PRO A 166 -28.17 39.01 7.45
N ALA A 167 -28.04 40.23 6.91
CA ALA A 167 -26.79 40.94 6.60
C ALA A 167 -25.92 41.35 7.82
N PRO A 168 -24.60 41.59 7.64
CA PRO A 168 -23.67 41.83 8.74
C PRO A 168 -23.62 43.31 9.19
N THR A 169 -23.49 43.52 10.50
CA THR A 169 -23.15 44.82 11.11
C THR A 169 -21.63 45.01 11.22
N PRO A 170 -21.09 46.24 11.06
CA PRO A 170 -19.64 46.50 11.17
C PRO A 170 -19.18 46.62 12.63
N ALA A 171 -18.12 45.90 13.00
CA ALA A 171 -17.44 46.05 14.29
C ALA A 171 -16.31 47.10 14.20
N VAL A 172 -16.23 47.96 15.22
CA VAL A 172 -15.26 49.06 15.36
C VAL A 172 -13.90 48.53 15.83
N LEU A 173 -12.81 49.05 15.26
CA LEU A 173 -11.42 48.70 15.60
C LEU A 173 -10.90 49.53 16.80
N PRO A 174 -10.20 48.91 17.79
CA PRO A 174 -9.40 49.62 18.79
C PRO A 174 -7.97 49.96 18.31
N PRO A 175 -7.32 50.98 18.91
CA PRO A 175 -6.06 51.59 18.44
C PRO A 175 -4.79 50.76 18.72
N PRO A 176 -3.67 51.03 18.01
CA PRO A 176 -2.47 50.18 18.01
C PRO A 176 -1.56 50.37 19.25
N PRO A 177 -0.91 49.31 19.76
CA PRO A 177 0.13 49.41 20.80
C PRO A 177 1.54 49.65 20.22
N ASP A 178 2.37 50.37 20.98
CA ASP A 178 3.76 50.75 20.66
C ASP A 178 4.74 49.55 20.53
N PRO A 179 5.81 49.68 19.72
CA PRO A 179 6.73 48.57 19.44
C PRO A 179 7.72 48.30 20.59
N PRO A 180 7.93 47.04 21.00
CA PRO A 180 8.95 46.67 21.99
C PRO A 180 10.34 46.51 21.36
N GLU A 181 11.36 46.96 22.08
CA GLU A 181 12.79 46.78 21.77
C GLU A 181 13.20 45.30 21.85
N GLU A 182 13.97 44.80 20.87
CA GLU A 182 14.33 43.39 20.73
C GLU A 182 15.45 42.95 21.71
N PRO A 183 15.23 41.92 22.56
CA PRO A 183 16.29 41.35 23.39
C PRO A 183 17.23 40.44 22.58
N ILE A 184 18.53 40.48 22.89
CA ILE A 184 19.56 39.61 22.28
C ILE A 184 19.25 38.14 22.62
N VAL A 185 18.85 37.37 21.61
CA VAL A 185 18.45 35.98 21.73
C VAL A 185 19.69 35.07 21.80
N ARG A 186 19.94 34.41 22.95
CA ARG A 186 21.03 33.43 23.12
C ARG A 186 20.70 32.03 22.57
N PHE A 187 19.43 31.78 22.28
CA PHE A 187 18.92 30.52 21.74
C PHE A 187 18.14 30.80 20.47
N ALA A 188 18.72 30.51 19.30
CA ALA A 188 18.01 30.65 18.05
C ALA A 188 16.83 29.66 18.01
N GLU A 189 15.60 30.18 18.02
CA GLU A 189 14.37 29.37 17.92
C GLU A 189 14.24 28.68 16.55
N GLN A 190 14.91 29.22 15.54
CA GLN A 190 14.92 28.70 14.18
C GLN A 190 16.27 28.08 13.84
N MET A 191 16.23 26.85 13.34
CA MET A 191 17.43 26.16 12.86
C MET A 191 18.01 26.88 11.63
N PRO A 192 19.35 26.92 11.48
CA PRO A 192 19.99 27.51 10.31
C PRO A 192 19.61 26.74 9.05
N ARG A 193 19.38 27.45 7.94
CA ARG A 193 18.86 26.87 6.68
C ARG A 193 19.91 26.90 5.58
N PHE A 194 19.75 26.05 4.57
CA PHE A 194 20.64 26.05 3.41
C PHE A 194 20.49 27.36 2.62
N PRO A 195 21.58 27.98 2.13
CA PRO A 195 21.55 29.31 1.52
C PRO A 195 20.49 29.44 0.42
N GLY A 196 19.74 30.55 0.49
CA GLY A 196 18.66 30.90 -0.43
C GLY A 196 17.30 30.24 -0.14
N CYS A 197 17.12 29.57 1.00
CA CYS A 197 15.79 29.17 1.50
C CYS A 197 15.31 30.03 2.69
N GLU A 198 16.09 31.04 3.10
CA GLU A 198 15.77 31.94 4.23
C GLU A 198 14.76 33.02 3.81
N ASP A 199 14.99 33.64 2.64
CA ASP A 199 14.20 34.76 2.10
C ASP A 199 12.89 34.33 1.40
N MET A 200 12.58 33.03 1.38
CA MET A 200 11.33 32.59 0.75
C MET A 200 10.13 32.99 1.61
N VAL A 201 9.08 33.52 0.99
CA VAL A 201 7.81 33.82 1.66
C VAL A 201 7.07 32.49 1.85
N GLY A 202 6.95 32.03 3.11
CA GLY A 202 6.33 30.74 3.41
C GLY A 202 6.41 30.36 4.89
N THR A 203 5.67 29.32 5.26
CA THR A 203 5.63 28.74 6.61
C THR A 203 7.00 28.14 6.97
N HIS A 204 7.38 28.10 8.26
CA HIS A 204 8.65 27.51 8.70
C HIS A 204 8.92 26.11 8.14
N LYS A 205 7.88 25.27 8.03
CA LYS A 205 7.95 23.94 7.43
C LYS A 205 8.30 23.96 5.95
N GLU A 206 7.75 24.90 5.17
CA GLU A 206 8.03 25.02 3.73
C GLU A 206 9.49 25.44 3.49
N LYS A 207 9.99 26.33 4.35
CA LYS A 207 11.40 26.71 4.34
C LYS A 207 12.31 25.52 4.70
N GLU A 208 11.85 24.58 5.54
CA GLU A 208 12.66 23.41 5.97
C GLU A 208 12.77 22.42 4.83
N VAL A 209 11.64 22.14 4.19
CA VAL A 209 11.58 21.31 2.99
C VAL A 209 12.46 21.91 1.89
N CYS A 210 12.42 23.23 1.66
CA CYS A 210 13.33 23.89 0.71
C CYS A 210 14.80 23.63 1.05
N ALA A 211 15.19 23.82 2.32
CA ALA A 211 16.57 23.66 2.75
C ALA A 211 17.06 22.21 2.54
N GLN A 212 16.22 21.23 2.88
CA GLN A 212 16.51 19.80 2.66
C GLN A 212 16.67 19.48 1.17
N MET A 213 15.77 20.00 0.31
CA MET A 213 15.84 19.79 -1.13
C MET A 213 17.10 20.39 -1.76
N LYS A 214 17.50 21.60 -1.36
CA LYS A 214 18.74 22.23 -1.85
C LYS A 214 20.00 21.52 -1.35
N LEU A 215 19.99 21.03 -0.11
CA LEU A 215 21.06 20.22 0.45
C LEU A 215 21.24 18.92 -0.36
N LEU A 216 20.15 18.18 -0.61
CA LEU A 216 20.20 16.95 -1.42
C LEU A 216 20.72 17.23 -2.83
N LYS A 217 20.23 18.30 -3.48
CA LYS A 217 20.71 18.72 -4.79
C LYS A 217 22.21 19.05 -4.80
N TYR A 218 22.70 19.69 -3.73
CA TYR A 218 24.13 19.98 -3.58
C TYR A 218 24.96 18.71 -3.41
N ILE A 219 24.48 17.76 -2.60
CA ILE A 219 25.13 16.45 -2.42
C ILE A 219 25.22 15.72 -3.77
N TYR A 220 24.10 15.56 -4.48
CA TYR A 220 24.09 14.85 -5.78
C TYR A 220 24.97 15.50 -6.84
N LYS A 221 25.17 16.82 -6.79
CA LYS A 221 26.04 17.53 -7.74
C LYS A 221 27.54 17.35 -7.43
N ASN A 222 27.89 17.08 -6.18
CA ASN A 222 29.29 16.99 -5.72
C ASN A 222 29.74 15.56 -5.41
N LEU A 223 28.83 14.59 -5.43
CA LEU A 223 29.18 13.17 -5.47
C LEU A 223 29.78 12.86 -6.84
N LYS A 224 30.97 12.27 -6.84
CA LYS A 224 31.77 11.91 -8.01
C LYS A 224 31.79 10.39 -8.16
#